data_AF-A0A2L0NB90-F1
#
_entry.id   AF-A0A2L0NB90-F1
#
_cell.length_a   1.000
_cell.length_b   1.000
_cell.length_c   1.000
_cell.angle_alpha   90.00
_cell.angle_beta   90.00
_cell.angle_gamma   90.00
#
_symmetry.space_group_name_H-M   'P 1'
#
loop_
_entity.id
_entity.type
_entity.pdbx_description
1 polymer ?
#
loop_
_entity_poly.entity_id
_entity_poly.type
_entity_poly.pdbx_seq_one_letter_code
_entity_poly.pdbx_strand_id
1 'polypeptide(L)'
;MAWIFSLSAECGPSQADALAVAGHFAAWHDTRQDTGQTTRQDAGWAADVVRDDRGNWWAWAVPGGLSRTGIGSDADARAMTEAGHRLYACLRSAPARYRYALAGVEADMFRFFDELTADEDLGAFPGLVLADDVWELAGHPPGFTTFSPGYRWLPYPGEGHPA
;
A
#
# COMPACT_ATOMS: atom_id res chain seq x y z
N MET A 1 18.12 2.38 12.72
CA MET A 1 16.90 2.81 12.01
C MET A 1 16.13 1.54 11.67
N ALA A 2 14.81 1.55 11.82
CA ALA A 2 13.99 0.40 11.48
C ALA A 2 13.38 0.61 10.08
N TRP A 3 13.58 -0.35 9.18
CA TRP A 3 12.99 -0.35 7.85
C TRP A 3 11.61 -0.99 7.96
N ILE A 4 10.56 -0.21 7.70
CA ILE A 4 9.18 -0.65 7.88
C ILE A 4 8.59 -0.99 6.52
N PHE A 5 8.15 -2.22 6.35
CA PHE A 5 7.32 -2.60 5.20
C PHE A 5 5.87 -2.24 5.49
N SER A 6 5.24 -1.47 4.62
CA SER A 6 3.88 -0.96 4.80
C SER A 6 3.17 -0.79 3.46
N LEU A 7 1.86 -0.60 3.51
CA LEU A 7 1.10 0.03 2.44
C LEU A 7 0.67 1.41 2.90
N SER A 8 0.86 2.42 2.05
CA SER A 8 0.38 3.78 2.24
C SER A 8 -0.62 4.14 1.15
N ALA A 9 -1.73 4.74 1.52
CA ALA A 9 -2.79 5.21 0.64
C ALA A 9 -3.09 6.68 0.93
N GLU A 10 -2.96 7.53 -0.08
CA GLU A 10 -3.24 8.95 0.02
C GLU A 10 -4.72 9.20 -0.30
N CYS A 11 -5.43 9.91 0.58
CA CYS A 11 -6.89 10.04 0.60
C CYS A 11 -7.40 11.47 0.39
N GLY A 12 -6.56 12.37 -0.11
CA GLY A 12 -6.89 13.76 -0.33
C GLY A 12 -7.15 14.53 0.97
N PRO A 13 -7.93 15.63 0.94
CA PRO A 13 -8.10 16.51 2.10
C PRO A 13 -9.03 15.93 3.18
N SER A 14 -9.61 14.74 2.99
CA SER A 14 -10.64 14.17 3.83
C SER A 14 -10.07 13.19 4.87
N GLN A 15 -10.07 13.60 6.14
CA GLN A 15 -9.68 12.70 7.24
C GLN A 15 -10.61 11.48 7.33
N ALA A 16 -11.90 11.68 7.08
CA ALA A 16 -12.89 10.61 7.17
C ALA A 16 -12.62 9.50 6.15
N ASP A 17 -12.15 9.86 4.96
CA ASP A 17 -11.78 8.91 3.91
C ASP A 17 -10.54 8.10 4.29
N ALA A 18 -9.51 8.76 4.84
CA ALA A 18 -8.33 8.07 5.38
C ALA A 18 -8.70 7.12 6.53
N LEU A 19 -9.55 7.55 7.45
CA LEU A 19 -10.02 6.70 8.56
C LEU A 19 -10.82 5.49 8.07
N ALA A 20 -11.63 5.66 7.02
CA ALA A 20 -12.37 4.55 6.42
C ALA A 20 -11.44 3.51 5.79
N VAL A 21 -10.39 3.95 5.09
CA VAL A 21 -9.37 3.06 4.52
C VAL A 21 -8.60 2.35 5.63
N ALA A 22 -8.08 3.07 6.63
CA ALA A 22 -7.35 2.48 7.75
C ALA A 22 -8.21 1.48 8.57
N GLY A 23 -9.47 1.83 8.82
CA GLY A 23 -10.43 0.96 9.52
C GLY A 23 -10.72 -0.33 8.75
N HIS A 24 -10.72 -0.28 7.41
CA HIS A 24 -10.86 -1.47 6.57
C HIS A 24 -9.68 -2.43 6.74
N PHE A 25 -8.44 -1.92 6.78
CA PHE A 25 -7.26 -2.74 7.06
C PHE A 25 -7.30 -3.41 8.43
N ALA A 26 -7.72 -2.67 9.47
CA ALA A 26 -7.86 -3.22 10.82
C ALA A 26 -8.90 -4.35 10.87
N ALA A 27 -10.09 -4.15 10.29
CA ALA A 27 -11.15 -5.16 10.27
C ALA A 27 -10.80 -6.40 9.44
N TRP A 28 -10.09 -6.21 8.32
CA TRP A 28 -9.66 -7.30 7.45
C TRP A 28 -8.69 -8.27 8.14
N HIS A 29 -7.81 -7.76 8.99
CA HIS A 29 -6.92 -8.58 9.80
C HIS A 29 -7.70 -9.45 10.81
N ASP A 30 -8.65 -8.85 11.53
CA ASP A 30 -9.42 -9.54 12.57
C ASP A 30 -10.26 -10.70 12.01
N THR A 31 -10.88 -10.51 10.84
CA THR A 31 -11.68 -11.56 10.17
C THR A 31 -10.86 -12.78 9.72
N ARG A 32 -9.55 -12.64 9.49
CA ARG A 32 -8.69 -13.77 9.08
C ARG A 32 -8.18 -14.59 10.25
N GLN A 33 -7.96 -13.99 11.42
CA GLN A 33 -7.53 -14.73 12.60
C GLN A 33 -8.56 -15.78 13.06
N ASP A 34 -9.84 -15.61 12.70
CA ASP A 34 -10.93 -16.55 13.03
C ASP A 34 -10.88 -17.87 12.21
N THR A 35 -10.06 -17.95 11.16
CA THR A 35 -9.98 -19.15 10.28
C THR A 35 -8.99 -20.24 10.75
N GLY A 36 -8.40 -20.11 11.95
CA GLY A 36 -7.70 -21.20 12.64
C GLY A 36 -6.34 -21.63 12.07
N GLN A 37 -5.81 -20.96 11.04
CA GLN A 37 -4.43 -21.12 10.57
C GLN A 37 -3.58 -19.95 11.05
N THR A 38 -2.88 -20.12 12.18
CA THR A 38 -1.90 -19.14 12.67
C THR A 38 -0.51 -19.51 12.14
N THR A 39 -0.06 -18.79 11.13
CA THR A 39 1.32 -18.76 10.67
C THR A 39 2.09 -17.62 11.35
N ARG A 40 3.42 -17.65 11.28
CA ARG A 40 4.31 -16.58 11.81
C ARG A 40 4.03 -15.19 11.20
N GLN A 41 3.28 -15.15 10.10
CA GLN A 41 2.92 -13.94 9.36
C GLN A 41 1.58 -13.31 9.82
N ASP A 42 0.90 -13.91 10.80
CA ASP A 42 -0.32 -13.38 11.44
C ASP A 42 -0.02 -12.51 12.66
N ALA A 43 1.22 -12.05 12.79
CA ALA A 43 1.53 -10.98 13.72
C ALA A 43 0.75 -9.75 13.25
N GLY A 44 -0.25 -9.36 14.05
CA GLY A 44 -1.11 -8.17 13.98
C GLY A 44 -0.81 -7.12 12.91
N TRP A 45 -1.84 -6.61 12.24
CA TRP A 45 -1.70 -5.42 11.41
C TRP A 45 -1.90 -4.17 12.27
N ALA A 46 -0.99 -3.20 12.16
CA ALA A 46 -1.23 -1.86 12.66
C ALA A 46 -1.75 -1.00 11.51
N ALA A 47 -2.82 -0.24 11.72
CA ALA A 47 -3.33 0.71 10.75
C ALA A 47 -3.68 2.02 11.46
N ASP A 48 -3.36 3.14 10.84
CA ASP A 48 -3.59 4.48 11.41
C ASP A 48 -3.62 5.53 10.27
N VAL A 49 -3.74 6.81 10.60
CA VAL A 49 -3.77 7.91 9.64
C VAL A 49 -2.82 9.02 10.02
N VAL A 50 -2.29 9.72 9.02
CA VAL A 50 -1.42 10.89 9.21
C VAL A 50 -1.79 11.99 8.22
N ARG A 51 -1.59 13.24 8.62
CA ARG A 51 -1.77 14.40 7.74
C ARG A 51 -0.41 14.92 7.30
N ASP A 52 -0.23 15.11 6.00
CA ASP A 52 0.98 15.73 5.44
C ASP A 52 0.97 17.26 5.59
N ASP A 53 2.08 17.89 5.23
CA ASP A 53 2.26 19.35 5.28
C ASP A 53 1.48 20.11 4.18
N ARG A 54 1.06 19.41 3.12
CA ARG A 54 0.18 19.89 2.04
C ARG A 54 -1.30 19.79 2.43
N GLY A 55 -1.60 19.26 3.61
CA GLY A 55 -2.91 19.18 4.20
C GLY A 55 -3.74 17.97 3.78
N ASN A 56 -3.15 17.01 3.04
CA ASN A 56 -3.81 15.77 2.70
C ASN A 56 -3.63 14.70 3.76
N TRP A 57 -4.56 13.75 3.77
CA TRP A 57 -4.61 12.65 4.72
C TRP A 57 -4.17 11.35 4.07
N TRP A 58 -3.35 10.61 4.80
CA TRP A 58 -2.82 9.32 4.43
C TRP A 58 -3.36 8.27 5.38
N ALA A 59 -3.73 7.11 4.85
CA ALA A 59 -3.93 5.89 5.60
C ALA A 59 -2.74 4.97 5.37
N TRP A 60 -2.24 4.32 6.41
CA TRP A 60 -1.20 3.30 6.28
C TRP A 60 -1.57 2.01 6.99
N ALA A 61 -1.01 0.90 6.52
CA ALA A 61 -1.13 -0.41 7.12
C ALA A 61 0.24 -1.08 7.19
N VAL A 62 0.65 -1.47 8.40
CA VAL A 62 1.93 -2.10 8.71
C VAL A 62 1.65 -3.54 9.15
N PRO A 63 1.93 -4.55 8.30
CA PRO A 63 1.87 -5.94 8.72
C PRO A 63 2.94 -6.25 9.76
N GLY A 64 2.57 -6.97 10.82
CA GLY A 64 3.52 -7.43 11.82
C GLY A 64 4.32 -8.65 11.37
N GLY A 65 5.34 -9.00 12.15
CA GLY A 65 6.13 -10.23 11.95
C GLY A 65 7.15 -10.17 10.82
N LEU A 66 7.30 -9.01 10.16
CA LEU A 66 8.31 -8.78 9.14
C LEU A 66 9.62 -8.25 9.74
N SER A 67 10.71 -8.45 8.98
CA SER A 67 12.01 -7.88 9.31
C SER A 67 11.93 -6.35 9.41
N ARG A 68 12.55 -5.81 10.46
CA ARG A 68 12.69 -4.36 10.70
C ARG A 68 14.05 -3.82 10.25
N THR A 69 14.86 -4.63 9.59
CA THR A 69 16.17 -4.25 9.05
C THR A 69 16.20 -4.33 7.53
N GLY A 70 15.02 -4.49 6.90
CA GLY A 70 14.88 -4.66 5.45
C GLY A 70 15.04 -6.12 5.03
N ILE A 71 15.29 -6.31 3.74
CA ILE A 71 15.49 -7.63 3.12
C ILE A 71 16.95 -8.04 3.30
N GLY A 72 17.24 -8.88 4.29
CA GLY A 72 18.58 -9.44 4.51
C GLY A 72 18.74 -10.87 4.02
N SER A 73 17.66 -11.47 3.51
CA SER A 73 17.61 -12.85 3.06
C SER A 73 16.45 -13.10 2.09
N ASP A 74 16.52 -14.21 1.35
CA ASP A 74 15.40 -14.68 0.53
C ASP A 74 14.14 -14.97 1.36
N ALA A 75 14.30 -15.34 2.63
CA ALA A 75 13.18 -15.56 3.54
C ALA A 75 12.45 -14.24 3.86
N ASP A 76 13.21 -13.16 4.07
CA ASP A 76 12.64 -11.81 4.27
C ASP A 76 11.92 -11.33 3.00
N ALA A 77 12.55 -11.49 1.83
CA ALA A 77 11.95 -11.13 0.55
C ALA A 77 10.62 -11.87 0.31
N ARG A 78 10.57 -13.18 0.59
CA ARG A 78 9.34 -13.98 0.47
C ARG A 78 8.28 -13.51 1.46
N ALA A 79 8.64 -13.26 2.71
CA ALA A 79 7.70 -12.82 3.73
C ALA A 79 7.09 -11.43 3.40
N MET A 80 7.92 -10.48 2.94
CA MET A 80 7.46 -9.16 2.50
C MET A 80 6.61 -9.24 1.23
N THR A 81 6.98 -10.11 0.27
CA THR A 81 6.18 -10.37 -0.93
C THR A 81 4.77 -10.87 -0.58
N GLU A 82 4.69 -11.86 0.31
CA GLU A 82 3.41 -12.42 0.74
C GLU A 82 2.57 -11.36 1.49
N ALA A 83 3.22 -10.55 2.33
CA ALA A 83 2.57 -9.43 2.99
C ALA A 83 2.06 -8.37 1.99
N GLY A 84 2.86 -8.00 0.99
CA GLY A 84 2.48 -7.09 -0.08
C GLY A 84 1.24 -7.58 -0.83
N HIS A 85 1.22 -8.85 -1.25
CA HIS A 85 0.04 -9.43 -1.89
C HIS A 85 -1.20 -9.40 -1.00
N ARG A 86 -1.06 -9.67 0.31
CA ARG A 86 -2.18 -9.56 1.26
C ARG A 86 -2.68 -8.11 1.42
N LEU A 87 -1.78 -7.14 1.47
CA LEU A 87 -2.13 -5.72 1.56
C LEU A 87 -2.90 -5.27 0.32
N TYR A 88 -2.46 -5.63 -0.89
CA TYR A 88 -3.20 -5.32 -2.12
C TYR A 88 -4.54 -6.07 -2.20
N ALA A 89 -4.62 -7.32 -1.73
CA ALA A 89 -5.89 -8.03 -1.65
C ALA A 89 -6.88 -7.34 -0.72
N CYS A 90 -6.41 -6.83 0.43
CA CYS A 90 -7.21 -6.02 1.34
C CYS A 90 -7.66 -4.72 0.66
N LEU A 91 -6.72 -3.95 0.11
CA LEU A 91 -6.96 -2.67 -0.56
C LEU A 91 -7.99 -2.79 -1.69
N ARG A 92 -7.97 -3.88 -2.46
CA ARG A 92 -8.92 -4.11 -3.57
C ARG A 92 -10.38 -4.14 -3.13
N SER A 93 -10.63 -4.51 -1.87
CA SER A 93 -11.96 -4.54 -1.26
C SER A 93 -12.26 -3.32 -0.39
N ALA A 94 -11.30 -2.41 -0.24
CA ALA A 94 -11.46 -1.21 0.56
C ALA A 94 -12.43 -0.22 -0.13
N PRO A 95 -13.03 0.71 0.64
CA PRO A 95 -13.80 1.80 0.06
C PRO A 95 -12.98 2.59 -0.97
N ALA A 96 -13.60 2.95 -2.11
CA ALA A 96 -13.03 3.80 -3.16
C ALA A 96 -12.87 5.26 -2.69
N ARG A 97 -11.93 5.48 -1.76
CA ARG A 97 -11.77 6.71 -0.98
C ARG A 97 -10.32 7.23 -0.95
N TYR A 98 -9.43 6.59 -1.71
CA TYR A 98 -8.03 7.00 -1.85
C TYR A 98 -7.73 7.40 -3.30
N ARG A 99 -6.79 8.32 -3.51
CA ARG A 99 -6.32 8.79 -4.82
C ARG A 99 -5.23 7.88 -5.38
N TYR A 100 -4.33 7.41 -4.53
CA TYR A 100 -3.30 6.46 -4.91
C TYR A 100 -2.78 5.69 -3.70
N ALA A 101 -2.16 4.53 -3.93
CA ALA A 101 -1.56 3.71 -2.89
C ALA A 101 -0.36 2.92 -3.39
N LEU A 102 0.58 2.63 -2.49
CA LEU A 102 1.76 1.81 -2.77
C LEU A 102 2.15 1.01 -1.52
N ALA A 103 2.52 -0.25 -1.72
CA ALA A 103 3.17 -1.07 -0.70
C ALA A 103 4.65 -1.24 -0.99
N GLY A 104 5.47 -1.20 0.06
CA GLY A 104 6.92 -1.32 -0.05
C GLY A 104 7.63 -1.08 1.29
N VAL A 105 8.94 -1.23 1.27
CA VAL A 105 9.80 -0.81 2.40
C VAL A 105 9.92 0.71 2.39
N GLU A 106 9.68 1.35 3.53
CA GLU A 106 9.67 2.82 3.68
C GLU A 106 8.70 3.48 2.68
N ALA A 107 7.55 2.83 2.46
CA ALA A 107 6.48 3.36 1.63
C ALA A 107 5.64 4.44 2.36
N ASP A 108 6.00 4.82 3.57
CA ASP A 108 5.34 5.89 4.32
C ASP A 108 5.48 7.23 3.59
N MET A 109 4.34 7.80 3.17
CA MET A 109 4.29 9.06 2.40
C MET A 109 5.30 9.10 1.24
N PHE A 110 5.42 7.97 0.50
CA PHE A 110 6.48 7.75 -0.48
C PHE A 110 6.65 8.87 -1.52
N ARG A 111 5.56 9.57 -1.86
CA ARG A 111 5.52 10.69 -2.79
C ARG A 111 4.27 11.53 -2.61
N PHE A 112 4.40 12.85 -2.55
CA PHE A 112 3.23 13.72 -2.42
C PHE A 112 2.43 13.79 -3.72
N PHE A 113 1.16 14.23 -3.63
CA PHE A 113 0.22 14.13 -4.75
C PHE A 113 0.68 14.88 -6.00
N ASP A 114 1.13 16.12 -5.84
CA ASP A 114 1.66 16.94 -6.93
C ASP A 114 2.95 16.36 -7.52
N GLU A 115 3.85 15.84 -6.69
CA GLU A 115 5.07 15.16 -7.12
C GLU A 115 4.79 13.87 -7.88
N LEU A 116 3.73 13.14 -7.52
CA LEU A 116 3.29 11.93 -8.21
C LEU A 116 2.70 12.28 -9.58
N THR A 117 1.78 13.26 -9.61
CA THR A 117 1.11 13.66 -10.86
C THR A 117 2.04 14.36 -11.85
N ALA A 118 3.16 14.91 -11.37
CA ALA A 118 4.21 15.50 -12.19
C ALA A 118 5.34 14.53 -12.57
N ASP A 119 5.32 13.28 -12.09
CA ASP A 119 6.34 12.29 -12.44
C ASP A 119 6.13 11.76 -13.87
N GLU A 120 7.19 11.79 -14.67
CA GLU A 120 7.19 11.30 -16.04
C GLU A 120 7.35 9.76 -16.13
N ASP A 121 7.84 9.11 -15.07
CA ASP A 121 8.09 7.67 -15.01
C ASP A 121 7.41 6.99 -13.80
N LEU A 122 6.08 6.97 -13.83
CA LEU A 122 5.30 6.18 -12.86
C LEU A 122 5.51 4.65 -12.99
N GLY A 123 6.17 4.20 -14.07
CA GLY A 123 6.59 2.81 -14.24
C GLY A 123 7.64 2.36 -13.22
N ALA A 124 8.35 3.31 -12.60
CA ALA A 124 9.36 3.06 -11.57
C ALA A 124 8.77 2.60 -10.21
N PHE A 125 7.44 2.58 -10.05
CA PHE A 125 6.78 2.20 -8.79
C PHE A 125 5.92 0.94 -8.94
N PRO A 126 6.52 -0.26 -9.14
CA PRO A 126 5.78 -1.51 -9.17
C PRO A 126 4.87 -1.66 -7.95
N GLY A 127 3.60 -1.97 -8.19
CA GLY A 127 2.58 -2.01 -7.14
C GLY A 127 1.70 -0.77 -7.05
N LEU A 128 2.07 0.36 -7.68
CA LEU A 128 1.33 1.62 -7.60
C LEU A 128 -0.13 1.43 -8.07
N VAL A 129 -1.06 1.78 -7.20
CA VAL A 129 -2.50 1.84 -7.48
C VAL A 129 -2.89 3.31 -7.62
N LEU A 130 -3.62 3.66 -8.68
CA LEU A 130 -4.12 5.00 -8.95
C LEU A 130 -5.63 4.96 -9.12
N ALA A 131 -6.34 5.95 -8.58
CA ALA A 131 -7.70 6.22 -9.02
C ALA A 131 -7.69 6.61 -10.52
N ASP A 132 -8.77 6.30 -11.24
CA ASP A 132 -8.84 6.53 -12.69
C ASP A 132 -8.59 8.02 -13.05
N ASP A 133 -9.09 8.96 -12.25
CA ASP A 133 -8.88 10.40 -12.45
C ASP A 133 -7.40 10.82 -12.27
N VAL A 134 -6.68 10.21 -11.33
CA VAL A 134 -5.24 10.43 -11.13
C VAL A 134 -4.43 9.82 -12.26
N TRP A 135 -4.81 8.63 -12.74
CA TRP A 135 -4.16 7.99 -13.89
C TRP A 135 -4.36 8.80 -15.18
N GLU A 136 -5.56 9.36 -15.38
CA GLU A 136 -5.86 10.28 -16.47
C GLU A 136 -5.03 11.58 -16.36
N LEU A 137 -4.96 12.17 -15.17
CA LEU A 137 -4.17 13.37 -14.89
C LEU A 137 -2.68 13.16 -15.15
N ALA A 138 -2.16 11.96 -14.84
CA ALA A 138 -0.77 11.57 -15.08
C ALA A 138 -0.49 11.20 -16.57
N GLY A 139 -1.45 11.41 -17.48
CA GLY A 139 -1.21 11.21 -18.90
C GLY A 139 -1.27 9.75 -19.37
N HIS A 140 -2.02 8.89 -18.66
CA HIS A 140 -2.25 7.49 -19.03
C HIS A 140 -0.95 6.66 -19.12
N PRO A 141 -0.13 6.61 -18.06
CA PRO A 141 1.11 5.84 -18.06
C PRO A 141 0.85 4.36 -18.44
N PRO A 142 1.73 3.76 -19.28
CA PRO A 142 1.56 2.38 -19.73
C PRO A 142 1.81 1.38 -18.60
N GLY A 143 1.40 0.11 -18.82
CA GLY A 143 1.65 -0.98 -17.87
C GLY A 143 0.59 -1.12 -16.76
N PHE A 144 -0.28 -0.12 -16.60
CA PHE A 144 -1.39 -0.18 -15.66
C PHE A 144 -2.53 -1.09 -16.16
N THR A 145 -3.03 -1.94 -15.26
CA THR A 145 -4.20 -2.82 -15.47
C THR A 145 -5.33 -2.46 -14.50
N THR A 146 -6.51 -3.08 -14.64
CA THR A 146 -7.63 -2.89 -13.72
C THR A 146 -7.32 -3.46 -12.34
N PHE A 147 -7.57 -2.67 -11.28
CA PHE A 147 -7.41 -3.10 -9.89
C PHE A 147 -8.75 -3.48 -9.24
N SER A 148 -9.62 -2.49 -9.14
CA SER A 148 -11.02 -2.52 -8.70
C SER A 148 -11.77 -1.43 -9.50
N PRO A 149 -13.12 -1.40 -9.49
CA PRO A 149 -13.84 -0.34 -10.20
C PRO A 149 -13.37 1.05 -9.75
N GLY A 150 -12.97 1.90 -10.71
CA GLY A 150 -12.41 3.23 -10.45
C GLY A 150 -10.90 3.28 -10.21
N TYR A 151 -10.18 2.15 -10.32
CA TYR A 151 -8.75 2.08 -10.03
C TYR A 151 -7.94 1.29 -11.05
N ARG A 152 -6.73 1.79 -11.29
CA ARG A 152 -5.67 1.19 -12.09
C ARG A 152 -4.51 0.76 -11.21
N TRP A 153 -3.79 -0.28 -11.62
CA TRP A 153 -2.67 -0.84 -10.87
C TRP A 153 -1.52 -1.24 -11.78
N LEU A 154 -0.30 -0.81 -11.44
CA LEU A 154 0.92 -1.38 -11.98
C LEU A 154 1.26 -2.66 -11.21
N PRO A 155 1.22 -3.87 -11.82
CA PRO A 155 1.34 -5.13 -11.08
C PRO A 155 2.56 -5.19 -10.15
N TYR A 156 2.33 -5.67 -8.93
CA TYR A 156 3.37 -5.87 -7.92
C TYR A 156 4.07 -7.23 -8.13
N PRO A 157 5.37 -7.26 -8.49
CA PRO A 157 6.09 -8.51 -8.74
C PRO A 157 6.53 -9.23 -7.47
N GLY A 158 6.44 -8.57 -6.30
CA GLY A 158 7.06 -9.01 -5.05
C GLY A 158 8.39 -8.32 -4.78
N GLU A 159 8.91 -8.57 -3.60
CA GLU A 159 10.21 -8.09 -3.14
C GLU A 159 11.34 -9.01 -3.62
N GLY A 160 12.47 -8.40 -3.99
CA GLY A 160 13.68 -9.12 -4.38
C GLY A 160 14.78 -9.00 -3.33
N HIS A 161 15.51 -10.09 -3.07
CA HIS A 161 16.82 -10.03 -2.44
C HIS A 161 17.86 -9.99 -3.57
N PRO A 162 18.62 -8.88 -3.74
CA PRO A 162 19.66 -8.84 -4.77
C PRO A 162 20.71 -9.91 -4.47
N ALA A 163 21.05 -10.69 -5.50
CA ALA A 163 22.04 -11.77 -5.43
C ALA A 163 23.47 -11.25 -5.25
#